data_AF-A0A9E1NSQ1-F1
#
_entry.id   AF-A0A9E1NSQ1-F1
#
_cell.length_a   1.000
_cell.length_b   1.000
_cell.length_c   1.000
_cell.angle_alpha   90.00
_cell.angle_beta   90.00
_cell.angle_gamma   90.00
#
_symmetry.space_group_name_H-M   'P 1'
#
loop_
_entity.id
_entity.type
_entity.pdbx_description
1 polymer ?
#
loop_
_entity_poly.entity_id
_entity_poly.type
_entity_poly.pdbx_seq_one_letter_code
_entity_poly.pdbx_strand_id
1 'polypeptide(L)' 'MYEVKVYDNSGKLKKVISINALNIRSKQQLETPAMFKRNKKGRMSWSKSPKSMVKKGIA' A
#
# COMPACT_ATOMS: atom_id res chain seq x y z
N MET A 1 6.83 -22.27 -12.28
CA MET A 1 5.99 -21.40 -11.42
C MET A 1 5.71 -20.13 -12.21
N TYR A 2 4.45 -19.68 -12.34
CA TYR A 2 4.11 -18.50 -13.15
C TYR A 2 3.99 -17.25 -12.28
N GLU A 3 4.55 -16.14 -12.77
CA GLU A 3 4.57 -14.84 -12.11
C GLU A 3 3.72 -13.82 -12.87
N VAL A 4 3.13 -12.89 -12.12
CA VAL A 4 2.34 -11.78 -12.64
C VAL A 4 3.02 -10.48 -12.27
N LYS A 5 3.38 -9.68 -13.29
CA LYS A 5 3.94 -8.34 -13.14
C LYS A 5 2.80 -7.33 -13.00
N VAL A 6 2.80 -6.58 -11.90
CA VAL A 6 1.83 -5.51 -11.61
C VAL A 6 2.51 -4.18 -11.87
N TYR A 7 1.94 -3.40 -12.78
CA TYR A 7 2.39 -2.06 -13.13
C TYR A 7 1.53 -0.99 -12.44
N ASP A 8 2.11 0.19 -12.22
CA ASP A 8 1.34 1.37 -11.85
C ASP A 8 0.69 2.05 -13.06
N ASN A 9 -0.06 3.12 -12.82
CA ASN A 9 -0.74 3.86 -13.89
C ASN A 9 0.24 4.54 -14.87
N SER A 10 1.51 4.68 -14.49
CA SER A 10 2.59 5.25 -15.31
C SER A 10 3.34 4.17 -16.11
N GLY A 11 2.91 2.90 -16.03
CA GLY A 11 3.55 1.78 -16.70
C GLY A 11 4.83 1.29 -16.03
N LYS A 12 5.17 1.77 -14.83
CA LYS A 12 6.36 1.30 -14.10
C LYS A 12 6.04 0.04 -13.32
N LEU A 13 6.99 -0.90 -13.31
CA LEU A 13 6.84 -2.16 -12.57
C LEU A 13 6.77 -1.84 -11.07
N LYS A 14 5.61 -2.11 -10.48
CA LYS A 14 5.32 -1.81 -9.08
C LYS A 14 5.60 -3.02 -8.19
N LYS A 15 5.25 -4.22 -8.66
CA LYS A 15 5.37 -5.47 -7.90
C LYS A 15 5.35 -6.68 -8.83
N VAL A 16 6.00 -7.77 -8.42
CA VAL A 16 5.80 -9.11 -8.98
C VAL A 16 5.07 -9.98 -7.95
N ILE A 17 4.04 -10.73 -8.38
CA ILE A 17 3.28 -11.66 -7.52
C ILE A 17 3.17 -13.02 -8.16
N SER A 18 2.96 -14.06 -7.35
CA SER A 18 2.55 -15.37 -7.85
C SER A 18 1.08 -15.34 -8.28
N ILE A 19 0.71 -16.20 -9.24
CA ILE A 19 -0.70 -16.40 -9.66
C ILE A 19 -1.57 -16.79 -8.46
N ASN A 20 -1.06 -17.64 -7.55
CA ASN A 20 -1.80 -18.08 -6.38
C ASN A 20 -2.20 -16.90 -5.49
N ALA A 21 -1.29 -15.96 -5.26
CA ALA A 21 -1.58 -14.75 -4.49
C ALA A 21 -2.62 -13.86 -5.17
N LEU A 22 -2.62 -13.78 -6.51
CA LEU A 22 -3.64 -13.05 -7.27
C LEU A 22 -5.03 -13.69 -7.08
N ASN A 23 -5.11 -15.01 -7.20
CA ASN A 23 -6.37 -15.75 -7.07
C ASN A 23 -6.96 -15.63 -5.66
N ILE A 24 -6.13 -15.75 -4.62
CA ILE A 24 -6.55 -15.57 -3.23
C ILE A 24 -7.14 -14.16 -3.03
N ARG A 25 -6.47 -13.14 -3.56
CA ARG A 25 -6.95 -11.75 -3.45
C ARG A 25 -8.27 -11.54 -4.18
N SER A 26 -8.46 -12.17 -5.34
CA SER A 26 -9.72 -12.11 -6.09
C SER A 26 -10.87 -12.71 -5.28
N LYS A 27 -10.66 -13.87 -4.66
CA LYS A 27 -11.65 -14.49 -3.75
C LYS A 27 -11.99 -13.58 -2.56
N GLN A 28 -10.97 -13.04 -1.90
CA GLN A 28 -11.18 -12.13 -0.76
C GLN A 28 -11.95 -10.85 -1.14
N GLN A 29 -11.78 -10.36 -2.37
CA GLN A 29 -12.56 -9.21 -2.87
C GLN A 29 -14.04 -9.54 -3.06
N LEU A 30 -14.35 -10.78 -3.48
CA LEU A 30 -15.74 -11.24 -3.60
C LEU A 30 -16.38 -11.47 -2.23
N GLU A 31 -15.65 -12.09 -1.30
CA GLU A 31 -16.12 -12.41 0.04
C GLU A 31 -16.24 -11.17 0.94
N THR A 32 -15.23 -10.29 0.91
CA THR A 32 -15.11 -9.13 1.81
C THR A 32 -14.79 -7.83 1.05
N PRO A 33 -15.68 -7.38 0.14
CA PRO A 33 -15.40 -6.25 -0.75
C PRO A 33 -15.09 -4.95 0.01
N ALA A 34 -15.65 -4.76 1.21
CA ALA A 34 -15.42 -3.59 2.06
C ALA A 34 -13.93 -3.36 2.41
N MET A 35 -13.14 -4.43 2.56
CA MET A 35 -11.70 -4.36 2.85
C MET A 35 -10.87 -3.71 1.73
N PHE A 36 -11.40 -3.73 0.50
CA PHE A 36 -10.72 -3.27 -0.71
C PHE A 36 -11.28 -1.97 -1.28
N LYS A 37 -12.33 -1.39 -0.67
CA LYS A 37 -12.84 -0.08 -1.07
C LYS A 37 -11.77 0.99 -0.86
N ARG A 38 -11.57 1.84 -1.89
CA ARG A 38 -10.53 2.90 -1.94
C ARG A 38 -10.68 4.00 -0.87
N ASN A 39 -11.76 4.00 -0.09
CA ASN A 39 -12.10 5.06 0.87
C ASN A 39 -11.47 4.86 2.26
N LYS A 40 -10.26 4.30 2.35
CA LYS A 40 -9.44 4.48 3.56
C LYS A 40 -8.89 5.91 3.57
N LYS A 41 -9.75 6.88 3.94
CA LYS A 41 -9.32 8.14 4.58
C LYS A 41 -8.40 7.75 5.74
N GLY A 42 -7.09 7.68 5.53
CA GLY A 42 -6.18 7.15 6.55
C GLY A 42 -4.95 6.38 6.07
N ARG A 43 -4.64 6.31 4.76
CA ARG A 43 -3.22 6.16 4.42
C ARG A 43 -2.52 7.42 4.90
N MET A 44 -1.85 7.33 6.05
CA MET A 44 -0.82 8.28 6.45
C MET A 44 0.00 8.57 5.19
N SER A 45 0.08 9.84 4.81
CA SER A 45 1.07 10.23 3.82
C SER A 45 2.41 9.72 4.34
N TRP A 46 3.20 9.09 3.48
CA TRP A 46 4.60 8.82 3.76
C TRP A 46 5.36 10.16 3.69
N SER A 47 4.92 11.11 4.50
CA SER A 47 5.43 12.47 4.65
C SER A 47 5.01 13.00 6.02
N LYS A 48 5.18 12.19 7.07
CA LYS A 48 5.42 12.78 8.39
C LYS A 48 6.91 12.99 8.47
N SER A 49 7.33 14.21 8.15
CA SER A 49 8.66 14.74 8.44
C SER A 49 9.04 14.46 9.90
N PRO A 50 10.32 14.18 10.21
CA PRO A 50 10.75 13.99 11.58
C PRO A 50 10.46 15.28 12.36
N LYS A 51 9.67 15.18 13.44
CA LYS A 51 9.41 16.31 14.34
C LYS A 51 10.77 16.84 14.82
N SER A 52 11.09 18.08 14.48
CA SER A 52 12.23 18.81 15.02
C SER A 52 12.14 18.78 16.54
N MET A 53 13.09 18.11 17.18
CA MET A 53 13.25 18.12 18.62
C MET A 53 13.72 19.54 19.01
N VAL A 54 12.80 20.40 19.41
CA VAL A 54 13.15 21.71 19.97
C VAL A 54 13.86 21.45 21.30
N LYS A 55 15.17 21.67 21.28
CA LYS A 55 16.07 21.68 22.42
C LYS A 55 15.60 22.79 23.37
N LYS A 56 14.88 22.45 24.45
CA LYS A 56 14.74 23.35 25.60
C LYS A 56 16.07 23.38 26.35
N GLY A 57 16.93 24.31 25.96
CA GLY A 57 17.97 24.88 26.80
C GLY A 57 17.76 26.39 26.84
N ILE A 58 18.41 27.05 27.80
CA ILE A 58 18.31 28.46 28.21
C ILE A 58 17.29 28.63 29.35
N ALA A 59 17.62 29.24 30.49
CA ALA A 59 18.86 29.56 31.21
C ALA A 59 18.37 29.99 32.60
#